data_AF-A0A9D3VVY3-F1
#
_entry.id   AF-A0A9D3VVY3-F1
#
_cell.length_a   1.000
_cell.length_b   1.000
_cell.length_c   1.000
_cell.angle_alpha   90.00
_cell.angle_beta   90.00
_cell.angle_gamma   90.00
#
_symmetry.space_group_name_H-M   'P 1'
#
loop_
_entity.id
_entity.type
_entity.pdbx_description
1 polymer ?
#
loop_
_entity_poly.entity_id
_entity_poly.type
_entity_poly.pdbx_seq_one_letter_code
_entity_poly.pdbx_strand_id
1 'polypeptide(L)'
;MEHLDEGFAGSQDCRNVVKNGYVEPKNATTEVALTNEEKRVLKEACKKDKRALFFIFQGVDESNFEKILDAKTSNEAWRVLQKSLQGVEKAKKVCLQTSRAKFEKLKMKPSENVDDYVI
;
A
#
# COMPACT_ATOMS: atom_id res chain seq x y z
N MET A 1 27.86 2.07 -16.16
CA MET A 1 26.96 1.18 -15.40
C MET A 1 26.65 1.86 -14.06
N GLU A 2 26.08 3.07 -14.09
CA GLU A 2 25.90 3.92 -12.89
C GLU A 2 24.50 4.60 -12.82
N HIS A 3 23.60 4.34 -13.77
CA HIS A 3 22.29 5.03 -13.82
C HIS A 3 21.12 4.24 -13.20
N LEU A 4 21.38 3.09 -12.55
CA LEU A 4 20.34 2.26 -11.94
C LEU A 4 20.26 2.37 -10.41
N ASP A 5 21.28 2.95 -9.76
CA ASP A 5 21.36 2.99 -8.29
C ASP A 5 20.57 4.19 -7.69
N GLU A 6 20.48 5.31 -8.40
CA GLU A 6 19.68 6.47 -7.98
C GLU A 6 18.17 6.18 -7.95
N GLY A 7 17.70 5.32 -8.87
CA GLY A 7 16.30 4.89 -8.90
C GLY A 7 15.92 4.05 -7.69
N PHE A 8 16.87 3.22 -7.21
CA PHE A 8 16.69 2.39 -6.03
C PHE A 8 16.76 3.22 -4.73
N ALA A 9 17.73 4.13 -4.62
CA ALA A 9 17.87 5.03 -3.46
C ALA A 9 16.67 5.99 -3.31
N GLY A 10 16.19 6.57 -4.41
CA GLY A 10 15.01 7.43 -4.41
C GLY A 10 13.71 6.73 -4.01
N SER A 11 13.59 5.43 -4.34
CA SER A 11 12.48 4.57 -3.93
C SER A 11 12.53 4.22 -2.44
N GLN A 12 13.73 3.91 -1.92
CA GLN A 12 13.97 3.64 -0.50
C GLN A 12 13.59 4.84 0.39
N ASP A 13 13.90 6.05 -0.08
CA ASP A 13 13.61 7.30 0.62
C ASP A 13 12.11 7.59 0.75
N CYS A 14 11.32 7.31 -0.29
CA CYS A 14 9.86 7.48 -0.25
C CYS A 14 9.20 6.47 0.70
N ARG A 15 9.73 5.24 0.77
CA ARG A 15 9.22 4.18 1.65
C ARG A 15 9.29 4.55 3.13
N ASN A 16 10.36 5.25 3.54
CA ASN A 16 10.53 5.67 4.93
C ASN A 16 9.50 6.72 5.35
N VAL A 17 9.15 7.65 4.46
CA VAL A 17 8.13 8.69 4.72
C VAL A 17 6.74 8.09 4.84
N VAL A 18 6.40 7.14 3.97
CA VAL A 18 5.13 6.39 4.05
C VAL A 18 5.03 5.63 5.37
N LYS A 19 6.12 5.02 5.85
CA LYS A 19 6.10 4.20 7.06
C LYS A 19 6.13 5.00 8.36
N ASN A 20 6.96 6.03 8.43
CA ASN A 20 7.20 6.80 9.65
C ASN A 20 6.20 7.96 9.83
N GLY A 21 5.56 8.40 8.73
CA GLY A 21 4.61 9.51 8.72
C GLY A 21 5.30 10.86 8.60
N TYR A 22 4.80 11.70 7.69
CA TYR A 22 5.09 13.13 7.67
C TYR A 22 4.02 13.86 8.47
N VAL A 23 4.42 14.77 9.37
CA VAL A 23 3.50 15.65 10.09
C VAL A 23 3.67 17.05 9.56
N GLU A 24 2.63 17.58 8.91
CA GLU A 24 2.59 18.97 8.46
C GLU A 24 2.59 19.91 9.69
N PRO A 25 3.48 20.91 9.77
CA PRO A 25 3.46 21.86 10.87
C PRO A 25 2.21 22.73 10.77
N LYS A 26 1.38 22.70 11.81
CA LYS A 26 0.03 23.26 11.80
C LYS A 26 -0.06 24.80 11.89
N ASN A 27 1.06 25.53 11.94
CA ASN A 27 1.03 26.97 12.24
C ASN A 27 2.36 27.69 11.97
N ALA A 28 2.24 28.91 11.42
CA ALA A 28 3.34 29.85 11.15
C ALA A 28 4.18 30.20 12.40
N THR A 29 3.62 30.09 13.60
CA THR A 29 4.34 30.33 14.87
C THR A 29 5.43 29.29 15.15
N THR A 30 5.26 28.06 14.66
CA THR A 30 6.24 26.97 14.85
C THR A 30 7.39 27.10 13.86
N GLU A 31 7.15 27.63 12.65
CA GLU A 31 8.21 27.90 11.66
C GLU A 31 9.15 29.04 12.06
N VAL A 32 8.69 30.02 12.84
CA VAL A 32 9.54 31.17 13.26
C VAL A 32 10.55 30.76 14.33
N ALA A 33 10.26 29.73 15.14
CA ALA A 33 11.14 29.20 16.18
C ALA A 33 12.18 28.17 15.69
N LEU A 34 12.02 27.67 14.46
CA LEU A 34 12.90 26.64 13.90
C LEU A 34 14.19 27.27 13.34
N THR A 35 15.31 26.61 13.64
CA THR A 35 16.60 26.89 13.03
C THR A 35 16.55 26.65 11.52
N ASN A 36 17.47 27.27 10.78
CA ASN A 36 17.53 27.12 9.33
C ASN A 36 17.70 25.66 8.88
N GLU A 37 18.36 24.82 9.69
CA GLU A 37 18.55 23.41 9.38
C GLU A 37 17.25 22.60 9.55
N GLU A 38 16.48 22.86 10.61
CA GLU A 38 15.19 22.19 10.81
C GLU A 38 14.19 22.53 9.69
N LYS A 39 14.20 23.78 9.20
CA LYS A 39 13.42 24.19 8.03
C LYS A 39 13.81 23.42 6.77
N ARG A 40 15.11 23.21 6.56
CA ARG A 40 15.64 22.47 5.42
C ARG A 40 15.20 21.00 5.46
N VAL A 41 15.35 20.36 6.63
CA VAL A 41 14.92 18.96 6.84
C VAL A 41 13.42 18.80 6.60
N LEU A 42 12.61 19.70 7.13
CA LEU A 42 11.15 19.68 6.95
C LEU A 42 10.75 19.83 5.47
N LYS A 43 11.40 20.74 4.74
CA LYS A 43 11.13 20.96 3.31
C LYS A 43 11.47 19.72 2.48
N GLU A 44 12.58 19.05 2.77
CA GLU A 44 12.95 17.80 2.10
C GLU A 44 11.97 16.66 2.45
N ALA A 45 11.54 16.55 3.70
CA ALA A 45 10.52 15.59 4.10
C ALA A 45 9.17 15.83 3.38
N CYS A 46 8.75 17.09 3.26
CA CYS A 46 7.54 17.46 2.51
C CYS A 46 7.63 17.08 1.02
N LYS A 47 8.78 17.33 0.37
CA LYS A 47 9.00 16.92 -1.03
C LYS A 47 8.91 15.40 -1.19
N LYS A 48 9.53 14.65 -0.28
CA LYS A 48 9.49 13.19 -0.28
C LYS A 48 8.07 12.65 -0.06
N ASP A 49 7.31 13.24 0.86
CA ASP A 49 5.91 12.86 1.10
C ASP A 49 5.04 13.11 -0.13
N LYS A 50 5.14 14.29 -0.76
CA LYS A 50 4.41 14.62 -1.99
C LYS A 50 4.76 13.67 -3.14
N ARG A 51 6.04 13.32 -3.28
CA ARG A 51 6.50 12.35 -4.29
C ARG A 51 5.94 10.95 -4.01
N ALA A 52 5.94 10.50 -2.75
CA ALA A 52 5.37 9.23 -2.36
C ALA A 52 3.85 9.18 -2.58
N LEU A 53 3.13 10.24 -2.22
CA LEU A 53 1.69 10.36 -2.43
C LEU A 53 1.33 10.30 -3.92
N PHE A 54 2.09 11.02 -4.77
CA PHE A 54 1.93 10.95 -6.21
C PHE A 54 2.10 9.51 -6.75
N PHE A 55 3.12 8.79 -6.32
CA PHE A 55 3.30 7.39 -6.75
C PHE A 55 2.19 6.47 -6.26
N ILE A 56 1.65 6.68 -5.06
CA ILE A 56 0.48 5.93 -4.57
C ILE A 56 -0.72 6.20 -5.49
N PHE A 57 -1.01 7.47 -5.81
CA PHE A 57 -2.12 7.82 -6.70
C PHE A 57 -1.99 7.22 -8.10
N GLN A 58 -0.78 7.19 -8.67
CA GLN A 58 -0.54 6.57 -9.99
C GLN A 58 -0.60 5.04 -9.95
N GLY A 59 -0.37 4.42 -8.79
CA GLY A 59 -0.27 2.96 -8.65
C GLY A 59 -1.56 2.24 -8.31
N VAL A 60 -2.67 2.95 -8.11
CA VAL A 60 -3.97 2.37 -7.74
C VAL A 60 -4.97 2.46 -8.89
N ASP A 61 -5.93 1.54 -8.92
CA ASP A 61 -7.11 1.63 -9.80
C ASP A 61 -8.07 2.72 -9.34
N GLU A 62 -9.02 3.10 -10.22
CA GLU A 62 -9.99 4.16 -10.00
C GLU A 62 -10.79 4.00 -8.69
N SER A 63 -11.25 2.78 -8.37
CA SER A 63 -12.01 2.53 -7.13
C SER A 63 -11.17 2.75 -5.88
N ASN A 64 -9.88 2.43 -5.93
CA ASN A 64 -8.97 2.65 -4.81
C ASN A 64 -8.46 4.09 -4.76
N PHE A 65 -8.34 4.77 -5.90
CA PHE A 65 -8.02 6.19 -5.99
C PHE A 65 -9.08 7.05 -5.30
N GLU A 66 -10.36 6.84 -5.57
CA GLU A 66 -11.46 7.58 -4.93
C GLU A 66 -11.39 7.51 -3.39
N LYS A 67 -11.02 6.36 -2.84
CA LYS A 67 -10.93 6.15 -1.38
C LYS A 67 -9.82 6.98 -0.74
N ILE A 68 -8.76 7.29 -1.48
CA ILE A 68 -7.59 8.01 -0.97
C ILE A 68 -7.49 9.46 -1.46
N LEU A 69 -8.49 9.94 -2.22
CA LEU A 69 -8.49 11.27 -2.82
C LEU A 69 -8.28 12.39 -1.78
N ASP A 70 -8.91 12.25 -0.61
CA ASP A 70 -8.85 13.23 0.47
C ASP A 70 -7.58 13.13 1.34
N ALA A 71 -6.70 12.15 1.08
CA ALA A 71 -5.49 11.95 1.86
C ALA A 71 -4.49 13.09 1.62
N LYS A 72 -4.04 13.72 2.71
CA LYS A 72 -3.09 14.84 2.66
C LYS A 72 -1.63 14.41 2.68
N THR A 73 -1.39 13.19 3.15
CA THR A 73 -0.04 12.62 3.25
C THR A 73 0.01 11.22 2.65
N SER A 74 1.21 10.81 2.23
CA SER A 74 1.42 9.46 1.71
C SER A 74 1.12 8.37 2.76
N ASN A 75 1.38 8.64 4.04
CA ASN A 75 1.04 7.75 5.15
C ASN A 75 -0.47 7.57 5.34
N GLU A 76 -1.23 8.67 5.25
CA GLU A 76 -2.69 8.64 5.35
C GLU A 76 -3.30 7.81 4.21
N ALA A 77 -2.89 8.07 2.97
CA ALA A 77 -3.32 7.30 1.81
C ALA A 77 -3.01 5.81 1.99
N TRP A 78 -1.79 5.48 2.42
CA TRP A 78 -1.38 4.10 2.68
C TRP A 78 -2.24 3.40 3.76
N ARG A 79 -2.54 4.09 4.86
CA ARG A 79 -3.41 3.54 5.92
C ARG A 79 -4.83 3.28 5.44
N VAL A 80 -5.38 4.17 4.61
CA VAL A 80 -6.72 3.98 4.02
C VAL A 80 -6.73 2.75 3.11
N LEU A 81 -5.72 2.58 2.26
CA LEU A 81 -5.56 1.39 1.41
C LEU A 81 -5.43 0.11 2.24
N GLN A 82 -4.64 0.12 3.30
CA GLN A 82 -4.52 -1.04 4.18
C GLN A 82 -5.87 -1.43 4.81
N LYS A 83 -6.63 -0.44 5.28
CA LYS A 83 -7.95 -0.66 5.87
C LYS A 83 -8.96 -1.19 4.85
N SER A 84 -8.96 -0.66 3.62
CA SER A 84 -9.88 -1.09 2.56
C SER A 84 -9.60 -2.53 2.10
N LEU A 85 -8.33 -2.94 2.09
CA LEU A 85 -7.91 -4.28 1.68
C LEU A 85 -8.01 -5.34 2.78
N GLN A 86 -8.20 -4.95 4.05
CA GLN A 86 -8.29 -5.87 5.18
C GLN A 86 -9.48 -6.86 5.07
N GLY A 87 -10.58 -6.45 4.42
CA GLY A 87 -11.73 -7.33 4.16
C GLY A 87 -11.46 -8.37 3.07
N VAL A 88 -10.61 -8.03 2.11
CA VAL A 88 -10.26 -8.90 0.97
C VAL A 88 -9.48 -10.12 1.43
N GLU A 89 -8.61 -9.98 2.43
CA GLU A 89 -7.85 -11.10 2.99
C GLU A 89 -8.78 -12.13 3.66
N LYS A 90 -9.75 -11.67 4.45
CA LYS A 90 -10.76 -12.55 5.07
C LYS A 90 -11.59 -13.27 4.01
N ALA A 91 -12.03 -12.56 2.98
CA ALA A 91 -12.79 -13.15 1.87
C ALA A 91 -11.98 -14.21 1.12
N LYS A 92 -10.71 -13.92 0.78
CA LYS A 92 -9.79 -14.89 0.17
C LYS A 92 -9.63 -16.15 1.03
N LYS A 93 -9.50 -15.99 2.35
CA LYS A 93 -9.42 -17.12 3.29
C LYS A 93 -10.70 -17.96 3.29
N VAL A 94 -11.87 -17.34 3.34
CA VAL A 94 -13.16 -18.05 3.29
C VAL A 94 -13.34 -18.79 1.97
N CYS A 95 -13.01 -18.16 0.83
CA CYS A 95 -13.05 -18.80 -0.48
C CYS A 95 -12.12 -20.03 -0.53
N LEU A 96 -10.87 -19.89 -0.05
CA LEU A 96 -9.91 -20.99 0.01
C LEU A 96 -10.42 -22.16 0.85
N GLN A 97 -10.94 -21.88 2.05
CA GLN A 97 -11.48 -22.92 2.93
C GLN A 97 -12.70 -23.61 2.30
N THR A 98 -13.55 -22.84 1.61
CA THR A 98 -14.71 -23.38 0.90
C THR A 98 -14.27 -24.31 -0.24
N SER A 99 -13.28 -23.91 -1.04
CA SER A 99 -12.71 -24.76 -2.10
C SER A 99 -12.11 -26.03 -1.55
N ARG A 100 -11.35 -25.93 -0.45
CA ARG A 100 -10.78 -27.09 0.25
C ARG A 100 -11.88 -28.05 0.75
N ALA A 101 -12.91 -27.54 1.40
CA ALA A 101 -14.01 -28.35 1.89
C ALA A 101 -14.80 -29.03 0.75
N LYS A 102 -14.95 -28.37 -0.40
CA LYS A 102 -15.54 -28.97 -1.61
C LYS A 102 -14.67 -30.12 -2.14
N PHE A 103 -13.36 -29.90 -2.20
CA PHE A 103 -12.40 -30.91 -2.64
C PHE A 103 -12.37 -32.14 -1.70
N GLU A 104 -12.33 -31.93 -0.38
CA GLU A 104 -12.35 -33.02 0.61
C GLU A 104 -13.65 -33.84 0.60
N LYS A 105 -14.76 -33.21 0.18
CA LYS A 105 -16.05 -33.89 -0.01
C LYS A 105 -16.16 -34.61 -1.35
N LEU A 106 -15.27 -34.33 -2.29
CA LEU A 106 -15.25 -34.98 -3.59
C LEU A 106 -14.84 -36.45 -3.38
N LYS A 107 -15.78 -37.36 -3.61
CA LYS A 107 -15.53 -38.80 -3.59
C LYS A 107 -16.02 -39.39 -4.90
N MET A 108 -15.18 -40.20 -5.52
CA MET A 108 -15.52 -40.94 -6.73
C MET A 108 -16.57 -42.00 -6.39
N LYS A 109 -17.64 -42.07 -7.19
CA LYS A 109 -18.60 -43.16 -7.12
C LYS A 109 -18.03 -44.39 -7.83
N PRO A 110 -18.54 -45.61 -7.55
CA PRO A 110 -18.07 -46.83 -8.21
C PRO A 110 -18.25 -46.84 -9.73
N SER A 111 -19.11 -45.97 -10.27
CA SER A 111 -19.43 -45.86 -11.69
C SER A 111 -18.63 -44.80 -12.45
N GLU A 112 -17.83 -44.00 -11.76
CA GLU A 112 -17.06 -42.88 -12.33
C GLU A 112 -15.61 -43.35 -12.59
N ASN A 113 -14.99 -42.96 -13.72
CA ASN A 113 -13.60 -43.31 -14.03
C ASN A 113 -12.64 -42.32 -13.35
N VAL A 114 -11.46 -42.79 -12.93
CA VAL A 114 -10.40 -41.93 -12.37
C VAL A 114 -9.96 -40.84 -13.36
N ASP A 115 -10.01 -41.13 -14.67
CA ASP A 115 -9.67 -40.18 -15.73
C ASP A 115 -10.61 -38.95 -15.74
N ASP A 116 -11.83 -39.06 -15.19
CA ASP A 116 -12.77 -37.94 -15.08
C ASP A 116 -12.42 -36.96 -13.94
N TYR A 117 -11.43 -37.30 -13.10
CA TYR A 117 -11.07 -36.57 -11.86
C TYR A 117 -9.64 -36.03 -11.85
N VAL A 118 -8.79 -36.43 -12.81
CA VAL A 118 -7.41 -35.97 -12.92
C VAL A 118 -7.32 -34.95 -14.07
N ILE A 119 -6.87 -33.73 -13.77
CA ILE A 119 -6.61 -32.65 -14.75
C ILE A 119 -5.16 -32.74 -15.22
#